data_AF-A0A954K5B2-F1
#
_entry.id   AF-A0A954K5B2-F1
#
_cell.length_a   1.000
_cell.length_b   1.000
_cell.length_c   1.000
_cell.angle_alpha   90.00
_cell.angle_beta   90.00
_cell.angle_gamma   90.00
#
_symmetry.space_group_name_H-M   'P 1'
#
loop_
_entity.id
_entity.type
_entity.pdbx_description
1 polymer ?
#
loop_
_entity_poly.entity_id
_entity_poly.type
_entity_poly.pdbx_seq_one_letter_code
_entity_poly.pdbx_strand_id
1 'polypeptide(L)'
;MNMIQAEEAVSDTNHFLKTLCFKCHGEQPDEGLLSLSGLRDLSTDAGSREIWEKVFRQVKSRAMPPGDAAQPSEEERKAVVRSLNEMLSWGDPKAAADPGHVTVRRLNRQEYDNTVRDLFRLNIKPGAQFFPDDNVGYGFDNIGDVLSVSPLRMQSYLEAAELITDA
;
A
#
# COMPACT_ATOMS: atom_id res chain seq x y z
N MET A 1 -6.63 13.81 14.50
CA MET A 1 -7.33 14.86 13.74
C MET A 1 -8.53 15.31 14.54
N ASN A 2 -8.70 16.62 14.76
CA ASN A 2 -9.93 17.17 15.36
C ASN A 2 -10.98 17.43 14.27
N MET A 3 -12.26 17.43 14.64
CA MET A 3 -13.43 17.58 13.74
C MET A 3 -13.30 18.73 12.72
N ILE A 4 -12.69 19.86 13.12
CA ILE A 4 -12.49 21.05 12.28
C ILE A 4 -11.57 20.76 11.08
N GLN A 5 -10.51 19.96 11.27
CA GLN A 5 -9.57 19.62 10.19
C GLN A 5 -10.17 18.65 9.18
N ALA A 6 -11.10 17.79 9.62
CA ALA A 6 -11.83 16.90 8.73
C ALA A 6 -12.80 17.67 7.84
N GLU A 7 -13.48 18.68 8.38
CA GLU A 7 -14.44 19.52 7.66
C GLU A 7 -13.76 20.39 6.57
N GLU A 8 -12.57 20.92 6.87
CA GLU A 8 -11.76 21.69 5.92
C GLU A 8 -11.18 20.81 4.79
N ALA A 9 -10.67 19.61 5.12
CA ALA A 9 -10.17 18.65 4.13
C ALA A 9 -11.26 18.12 3.19
N VAL A 10 -12.50 17.97 3.70
CA VAL A 10 -13.67 17.60 2.90
C VAL A 10 -14.08 18.73 1.96
N SER A 11 -14.01 19.99 2.41
CA SER A 11 -14.28 21.16 1.57
C SER A 11 -13.28 21.26 0.39
N ASP A 12 -11.98 21.10 0.65
CA ASP A 12 -10.94 21.14 -0.38
C ASP A 12 -11.10 19.99 -1.39
N THR A 13 -11.43 18.80 -0.90
CA THR A 13 -11.71 17.63 -1.75
C THR A 13 -12.93 17.89 -2.64
N ASN A 14 -13.99 18.49 -2.11
CA ASN A 14 -15.18 18.85 -2.89
C ASN A 14 -14.88 19.93 -3.94
N HIS A 15 -14.01 20.90 -3.63
CA HIS A 15 -13.57 21.89 -4.60
C HIS A 15 -12.79 21.22 -5.74
N PHE A 16 -11.84 20.34 -5.41
CA PHE A 16 -11.08 19.58 -6.39
C PHE A 16 -11.98 18.77 -7.34
N LEU A 17 -12.94 18.03 -6.79
CA LEU A 17 -13.86 17.21 -7.58
C LEU A 17 -14.72 18.06 -8.53
N LYS A 18 -15.17 19.23 -8.08
CA LYS A 18 -15.92 20.17 -8.91
C LYS A 18 -15.07 20.72 -10.06
N THR A 19 -13.82 21.06 -9.78
CA THR A 19 -12.94 21.71 -10.77
C THR A 19 -12.38 20.72 -11.80
N LEU A 20 -12.07 19.49 -11.38
CA LEU A 20 -11.30 18.54 -12.20
C LEU A 20 -12.08 17.29 -12.62
N CYS A 21 -13.14 16.90 -11.90
CA CYS A 21 -13.87 15.67 -12.19
C CYS A 21 -15.22 15.95 -12.87
N PHE A 22 -16.01 16.90 -12.36
CA PHE A 22 -17.38 17.12 -12.85
C PHE A 22 -17.47 17.72 -14.26
N LYS A 23 -16.36 18.21 -14.83
CA LYS A 23 -16.32 18.63 -16.23
C LYS A 23 -16.61 17.47 -17.19
N CYS A 24 -16.08 16.28 -16.90
CA CYS A 24 -16.27 15.08 -17.73
C CYS A 24 -17.23 14.05 -17.09
N HIS A 25 -17.39 14.10 -15.77
CA HIS A 25 -18.20 13.16 -14.97
C HIS A 25 -19.40 13.84 -14.28
N GLY A 26 -19.94 14.91 -14.87
CA GLY A 26 -21.12 15.65 -14.36
C GLY A 26 -22.44 14.90 -14.54
N GLU A 27 -23.57 15.62 -14.51
CA GLU A 27 -24.92 15.04 -14.69
C GLU A 27 -25.12 14.38 -16.05
N GLN A 28 -24.43 14.89 -17.07
CA GLN A 28 -24.35 14.28 -18.40
C GLN A 28 -22.87 14.09 -18.72
N PRO A 29 -22.32 12.88 -18.50
CA PRO A 29 -20.92 12.63 -18.79
C PRO A 29 -20.72 12.49 -20.31
N ASP A 30 -19.98 13.43 -20.89
CA ASP A 30 -19.65 13.40 -22.32
C ASP A 30 -18.51 12.42 -22.65
N GLU A 31 -17.61 12.16 -21.69
CA GLU A 31 -16.37 11.38 -21.92
C GLU A 31 -16.18 10.22 -20.93
N GLY A 32 -16.82 10.27 -19.77
CA GLY A 32 -16.65 9.27 -18.74
C GLY A 32 -17.99 8.71 -18.32
N LEU A 33 -18.39 7.55 -18.87
CA LEU A 33 -19.66 6.79 -18.66
C LEU A 33 -20.14 6.61 -17.20
N LEU A 34 -19.46 7.20 -16.23
CA LEU A 34 -19.76 7.35 -14.82
C LEU A 34 -20.13 8.81 -14.50
N SER A 35 -21.34 9.03 -13.99
CA SER A 35 -21.74 10.32 -13.41
C SER A 35 -21.43 10.36 -11.91
N LEU A 36 -20.75 11.41 -11.46
CA LEU A 36 -20.47 11.68 -10.04
C LEU A 36 -21.42 12.74 -9.45
N SER A 37 -22.37 13.26 -10.22
CA SER A 37 -23.26 14.35 -9.80
C SER A 37 -24.24 13.97 -8.67
N GLY A 38 -24.59 12.68 -8.58
CA GLY A 38 -25.37 12.12 -7.47
C GLY A 38 -24.55 11.85 -6.21
N LEU A 39 -23.21 11.89 -6.32
CA LEU A 39 -22.25 11.65 -5.25
C LEU A 39 -21.70 12.96 -4.68
N ARG A 40 -22.50 14.04 -4.72
CA ARG A 40 -22.12 15.38 -4.26
C ARG A 40 -21.76 15.44 -2.78
N ASP A 41 -22.13 14.41 -2.03
CA ASP A 41 -21.70 14.22 -0.66
C ASP A 41 -20.82 12.97 -0.61
N LEU A 42 -19.80 13.02 0.24
CA LEU A 42 -18.98 11.87 0.63
C LEU A 42 -19.80 10.93 1.53
N SER A 43 -21.07 10.72 1.19
CA SER A 43 -22.02 9.94 1.98
C SER A 43 -21.74 8.46 1.81
N THR A 44 -21.99 7.72 2.88
CA THR A 44 -21.51 6.36 3.14
C THR A 44 -22.48 5.27 2.68
N ASP A 45 -23.25 5.49 1.61
CA ASP A 45 -24.10 4.41 1.09
C ASP A 45 -23.23 3.35 0.35
N ALA A 46 -23.65 2.08 0.38
CA ALA A 46 -22.83 1.00 -0.16
C ALA A 46 -22.59 1.11 -1.68
N GLY A 47 -23.51 1.76 -2.40
CA GLY A 47 -23.42 1.95 -3.86
C GLY A 47 -22.40 3.02 -4.26
N SER A 48 -22.28 4.11 -3.48
CA SER A 48 -21.28 5.16 -3.69
C SER A 48 -19.86 4.69 -3.36
N ARG A 49 -19.70 3.78 -2.38
CA ARG A 49 -18.39 3.30 -1.94
C ARG A 49 -17.58 2.66 -3.07
N GLU A 50 -18.17 1.74 -3.84
CA GLU A 50 -17.47 1.06 -4.94
C GLU A 50 -17.00 2.07 -6.01
N ILE A 51 -17.82 3.10 -6.26
CA ILE A 51 -17.49 4.19 -7.17
C ILE A 51 -16.32 5.00 -6.62
N TRP A 52 -16.37 5.39 -5.34
CA TRP A 52 -15.29 6.14 -4.70
C TRP A 52 -13.97 5.37 -4.61
N GLU A 53 -14.01 4.05 -4.43
CA GLU A 53 -12.80 3.21 -4.52
C GLU A 53 -12.19 3.21 -5.93
N LYS A 54 -13.03 3.20 -6.98
CA LYS A 54 -12.57 3.35 -8.37
C LYS A 54 -11.93 4.72 -8.57
N VAL A 55 -12.59 5.80 -8.11
CA VAL A 55 -12.04 7.16 -8.18
C VAL A 55 -10.69 7.25 -7.47
N PHE A 56 -10.59 6.75 -6.24
CA PHE A 56 -9.34 6.69 -5.48
C PHE A 56 -8.21 6.03 -6.27
N ARG A 57 -8.46 4.83 -6.85
CA ARG A 57 -7.46 4.12 -7.65
C ARG A 57 -7.03 4.91 -8.89
N GLN A 58 -7.96 5.54 -9.59
CA GLN A 58 -7.68 6.31 -10.81
C GLN A 58 -6.85 7.57 -10.50
N VAL A 59 -7.17 8.29 -9.42
CA VAL A 59 -6.42 9.49 -9.00
C VAL A 59 -5.03 9.10 -8.45
N LYS A 60 -4.94 8.03 -7.64
CA LYS A 60 -3.69 7.52 -7.07
C LYS A 60 -2.72 7.01 -8.14
N SER A 61 -3.23 6.34 -9.18
CA SER A 61 -2.43 5.84 -10.30
C SER A 61 -2.09 6.92 -11.35
N ARG A 62 -2.60 8.15 -11.19
CA ARG A 62 -2.47 9.25 -12.17
C ARG A 62 -3.12 8.98 -13.53
N ALA A 63 -3.98 7.97 -13.61
CA ALA A 63 -4.76 7.70 -14.81
C ALA A 63 -5.87 8.74 -15.01
N MET A 64 -6.33 9.38 -13.92
CA MET A 64 -7.24 10.52 -13.97
C MET A 64 -6.66 11.75 -13.23
N PRO A 65 -6.92 12.97 -13.73
CA PRO A 65 -7.53 13.30 -15.03
C PRO A 65 -6.67 12.81 -16.22
N PRO A 66 -7.24 12.62 -17.44
CA PRO A 66 -6.47 12.21 -18.62
C PRO A 66 -5.48 13.29 -19.05
N GLY A 67 -4.47 12.92 -19.83
CA GLY A 67 -3.33 13.80 -20.15
C GLY A 67 -3.68 15.07 -20.94
N ASP A 68 -4.82 15.09 -21.61
CA ASP A 68 -5.40 16.22 -22.35
C ASP A 68 -6.30 17.13 -21.49
N ALA A 69 -6.57 16.74 -20.23
CA ALA A 69 -7.31 17.54 -19.26
C ALA A 69 -6.37 18.32 -18.33
N ALA A 70 -6.94 19.31 -17.63
CA ALA A 70 -6.23 20.04 -16.58
C ALA A 70 -5.73 19.07 -15.50
N GLN A 71 -4.43 19.15 -15.18
CA GLN A 71 -3.81 18.28 -14.20
C GLN A 71 -3.69 18.98 -12.84
N PRO A 72 -4.00 18.30 -11.73
CA PRO A 72 -3.71 18.82 -10.41
C PRO A 72 -2.20 18.80 -10.14
N SER A 73 -1.76 19.66 -9.23
CA SER A 73 -0.43 19.56 -8.64
C SER A 73 -0.26 18.27 -7.84
N GLU A 74 0.99 17.90 -7.58
CA GLU A 74 1.31 16.73 -6.74
C GLU A 74 0.71 16.84 -5.34
N GLU A 75 0.72 18.04 -4.76
CA GLU A 75 0.24 18.27 -3.39
C GLU A 75 -1.29 18.17 -3.33
N GLU A 76 -2.00 18.74 -4.31
CA GLU A 76 -3.46 18.58 -4.43
C GLU A 76 -3.85 17.11 -4.63
N ARG A 77 -3.11 16.40 -5.49
CA ARG A 77 -3.36 14.96 -5.74
C ARG A 77 -3.18 14.15 -4.46
N LYS A 78 -2.08 14.36 -3.72
CA LYS A 78 -1.84 13.68 -2.44
C LYS A 78 -2.92 14.00 -1.41
N ALA A 79 -3.32 15.27 -1.31
CA ALA A 79 -4.36 15.70 -0.39
C ALA A 79 -5.68 14.95 -0.65
N VAL A 80 -6.12 14.90 -1.91
CA VAL A 80 -7.36 14.20 -2.31
C VAL A 80 -7.26 12.70 -2.10
N VAL A 81 -6.14 12.07 -2.47
CA VAL A 81 -5.91 10.64 -2.25
C VAL A 81 -5.99 10.31 -0.76
N ARG A 82 -5.40 11.14 0.10
CA ARG A 82 -5.48 10.97 1.55
C ARG A 82 -6.92 11.11 2.06
N SER A 83 -7.62 12.18 1.67
CA SER A 83 -9.01 12.40 2.11
C SER A 83 -9.94 11.27 1.67
N LEU A 84 -9.82 10.80 0.43
CA LEU A 84 -10.59 9.63 -0.06
C LEU A 84 -10.23 8.35 0.70
N ASN A 85 -8.96 8.13 1.02
CA ASN A 85 -8.53 6.97 1.80
C ASN A 85 -9.11 6.99 3.21
N GLU A 86 -9.06 8.14 3.88
CA GLU A 86 -9.62 8.32 5.23
C GLU A 86 -11.13 8.09 5.24
N MET A 87 -11.85 8.67 4.26
CA MET A 87 -13.28 8.46 4.07
C MET A 87 -13.62 6.99 3.86
N LEU A 88 -12.92 6.31 2.95
CA LEU A 88 -13.16 4.88 2.67
C LEU A 88 -12.78 3.99 3.85
N SER A 89 -11.87 4.43 4.71
CA SER A 89 -11.47 3.70 5.93
C SER A 89 -12.50 3.83 7.06
N TRP A 90 -13.27 4.92 7.11
CA TRP A 90 -14.31 5.14 8.11
C TRP A 90 -15.65 4.54 7.66
N GLY A 91 -16.00 3.35 8.17
CA GLY A 91 -17.38 2.83 8.08
C GLY A 91 -17.55 1.40 7.56
N ASP A 92 -16.47 0.70 7.23
CA ASP A 92 -16.56 -0.73 6.90
C ASP A 92 -15.74 -1.56 7.92
N PRO A 93 -16.40 -2.31 8.82
CA PRO A 93 -15.73 -3.23 9.74
C PRO A 93 -14.96 -4.36 9.02
N LYS A 94 -15.21 -4.55 7.72
CA LYS A 94 -14.51 -5.48 6.82
C LYS A 94 -13.54 -4.79 5.88
N ALA A 95 -13.49 -3.47 5.83
CA ALA A 95 -12.43 -2.79 5.08
C ALA A 95 -11.14 -3.17 5.77
N ALA A 96 -10.28 -3.85 5.02
CA ALA A 96 -8.93 -4.10 5.49
C ALA A 96 -8.36 -2.75 5.91
N ALA A 97 -8.16 -2.55 7.21
CA ALA A 97 -7.36 -1.45 7.71
C ALA A 97 -6.09 -1.47 6.86
N ASP A 98 -5.79 -0.35 6.19
CA ASP A 98 -4.56 -0.26 5.39
C ASP A 98 -3.41 -0.60 6.35
N PRO A 99 -2.78 -1.79 6.22
CA PRO A 99 -1.79 -2.25 7.19
C PRO A 99 -0.50 -1.42 7.08
N GLY A 100 -0.48 -0.44 6.18
CA GLY A 100 0.69 0.33 5.82
C GLY A 100 1.51 -0.40 4.76
N HIS A 101 2.69 0.13 4.52
CA HIS A 101 3.63 -0.50 3.60
C HIS A 101 4.23 -1.75 4.24
N VAL A 102 4.19 -2.86 3.51
CA VAL A 102 4.93 -4.08 3.87
C VAL A 102 6.38 -3.90 3.47
N THR A 103 7.28 -3.81 4.46
CA THR A 103 8.72 -3.83 4.22
C THR A 103 9.11 -5.19 3.64
N VAL A 104 9.78 -5.20 2.48
CA VAL A 104 10.38 -6.43 1.95
C VAL A 104 11.41 -6.92 2.97
N ARG A 105 11.16 -8.10 3.55
CA ARG A 105 12.06 -8.72 4.51
C ARG A 105 12.71 -9.97 3.94
N ARG A 106 13.94 -10.24 4.37
CA ARG A 106 14.53 -11.57 4.22
C ARG A 106 14.01 -12.52 5.31
N LEU A 107 14.30 -13.81 5.15
CA LEU A 107 14.16 -14.79 6.21
C LEU A 107 15.20 -14.53 7.31
N ASN A 108 14.79 -14.71 8.56
CA ASN A 108 15.73 -14.83 9.68
C ASN A 108 16.44 -16.20 9.62
N ARG A 109 17.48 -16.42 10.43
CA ARG A 109 18.30 -17.64 10.36
C ARG A 109 17.50 -18.91 10.62
N GLN A 110 16.57 -18.87 11.57
CA GLN A 110 15.77 -20.03 11.94
C GLN A 110 14.73 -20.34 10.87
N GLU A 111 14.12 -19.31 10.30
CA GLU A 111 13.23 -19.40 9.13
C GLU A 111 13.98 -19.96 7.92
N TYR A 112 15.23 -19.54 7.69
CA TYR A 112 16.07 -20.06 6.61
C TYR A 112 16.37 -21.55 6.79
N ASP A 113 16.81 -21.98 7.98
CA ASP A 113 17.07 -23.38 8.29
C ASP A 113 15.82 -24.25 8.12
N ASN A 114 14.68 -23.78 8.62
CA ASN A 114 13.40 -24.47 8.44
C ASN A 114 13.03 -24.58 6.97
N THR A 115 13.26 -23.52 6.18
CA THR A 115 12.98 -23.50 4.74
C THR A 115 13.86 -24.49 3.99
N VAL A 116 15.15 -24.55 4.30
CA VAL A 116 16.08 -25.51 3.70
C VAL A 116 15.64 -26.95 4.01
N ARG A 117 15.31 -27.23 5.26
CA ARG A 117 14.77 -28.53 5.67
C ARG A 117 13.47 -28.87 4.95
N ASP A 118 12.56 -27.91 4.81
CA ASP A 118 11.23 -28.19 4.28
C ASP A 118 11.24 -28.34 2.75
N LEU A 119 12.08 -27.56 2.04
CA LEU A 119 12.19 -27.60 0.58
C LEU A 119 13.12 -28.72 0.09
N PHE A 120 14.31 -28.86 0.68
CA PHE A 120 15.33 -29.79 0.22
C PHE A 120 15.36 -31.10 1.02
N ARG A 121 14.59 -31.19 2.12
CA ARG A 121 14.58 -32.37 3.02
C ARG A 121 15.94 -32.66 3.65
N LEU A 122 16.82 -31.68 3.71
CA LEU A 122 18.13 -31.77 4.34
C LEU A 122 18.05 -31.37 5.82
N ASN A 123 18.62 -32.18 6.71
CA ASN A 123 18.69 -31.85 8.14
C ASN A 123 20.02 -31.14 8.49
N ILE A 124 20.32 -30.08 7.76
CA ILE A 124 21.45 -29.18 7.97
C ILE A 124 20.95 -27.82 8.43
N LYS A 125 21.84 -27.01 9.03
CA LYS A 125 21.50 -25.69 9.58
C LYS A 125 22.41 -24.58 9.03
N PRO A 126 22.38 -24.32 7.71
CA PRO A 126 23.25 -23.34 7.06
C PRO A 126 23.03 -21.91 7.58
N GLY A 127 21.81 -21.54 7.97
CA GLY A 127 21.51 -20.24 8.57
C GLY A 127 22.16 -20.07 9.93
N ALA A 128 22.13 -21.10 10.79
CA ALA A 128 22.86 -21.08 12.05
C ALA A 128 24.39 -21.12 11.87
N GLN A 129 24.87 -21.73 10.77
CA GLN A 129 26.29 -21.90 10.50
C GLN A 129 26.96 -20.66 9.90
N PHE A 130 26.31 -20.01 8.93
CA PHE A 130 26.94 -18.97 8.11
C PHE A 130 26.41 -17.56 8.38
N PHE A 131 25.20 -17.41 8.91
CA PHE A 131 24.64 -16.06 9.12
C PHE A 131 24.98 -15.55 10.52
N PRO A 132 25.19 -14.23 10.70
CA PRO A 132 25.20 -13.64 12.02
C PRO A 132 23.82 -13.72 12.68
N ASP A 133 23.77 -13.44 13.99
CA ASP A 133 22.49 -13.31 14.70
C ASP A 133 21.64 -12.20 14.07
N ASP A 134 20.32 -12.41 14.09
CA ASP A 134 19.38 -11.43 13.56
C ASP A 134 19.10 -10.32 14.56
N ASN A 135 18.91 -9.10 14.04
CA ASN A 135 18.50 -7.98 14.86
C ASN A 135 17.09 -8.22 15.42
N VAL A 136 16.88 -7.79 16.66
CA VAL A 136 15.59 -7.89 17.35
C VAL A 136 14.87 -6.55 17.26
N GLY A 137 13.66 -6.56 16.71
CA GLY A 137 12.74 -5.42 16.69
C GLY A 137 11.53 -5.73 17.56
N TYR A 138 11.14 -4.81 18.46
CA TYR A 138 9.99 -5.00 19.35
C TYR A 138 9.98 -6.32 20.15
N GLY A 139 11.16 -6.90 20.40
CA GLY A 139 11.30 -8.20 21.08
C GLY A 139 11.23 -9.43 20.16
N PHE A 140 11.11 -9.26 18.85
CA PHE A 140 11.05 -10.34 17.86
C PHE A 140 12.17 -10.23 16.82
N ASP A 141 12.70 -11.36 16.36
CA ASP A 141 13.77 -11.46 15.36
C ASP A 141 13.23 -11.67 13.92
N ASN A 142 11.92 -11.53 13.72
CA ASN A 142 11.24 -11.69 12.44
C ASN A 142 10.64 -10.37 11.91
N ILE A 143 10.98 -9.24 12.53
CA ILE A 143 10.49 -7.91 12.15
C ILE A 143 11.22 -7.39 10.92
N GLY A 144 10.48 -7.18 9.82
CA GLY A 144 11.06 -6.78 8.54
C GLY A 144 11.90 -5.51 8.58
N ASP A 145 11.54 -4.55 9.43
CA ASP A 145 12.19 -3.24 9.52
C ASP A 145 13.64 -3.32 10.03
N VAL A 146 14.03 -4.41 10.70
CA VAL A 146 15.40 -4.62 11.21
C VAL A 146 16.14 -5.74 10.48
N LEU A 147 15.51 -6.38 9.49
CA LEU A 147 16.06 -7.48 8.70
C LEU A 147 16.53 -7.00 7.32
N SER A 148 17.62 -6.24 7.30
CA SER A 148 18.27 -5.82 6.06
C SER A 148 19.25 -6.88 5.52
N VAL A 149 19.56 -6.77 4.23
CA VAL A 149 20.60 -7.58 3.56
C VAL A 149 21.86 -6.73 3.43
N SER A 150 22.93 -7.13 4.12
CA SER A 150 24.25 -6.52 3.95
C SER A 150 25.06 -7.28 2.88
N PRO A 151 26.08 -6.65 2.27
CA PRO A 151 26.98 -7.34 1.34
C PRO A 151 27.62 -8.60 1.93
N LEU A 152 28.03 -8.55 3.19
CA LEU A 152 28.57 -9.72 3.90
C LEU A 152 27.54 -10.84 4.01
N ARG A 153 26.28 -10.50 4.29
CA ARG A 153 25.21 -11.51 4.35
C ARG A 153 24.93 -12.14 2.98
N MET A 154 25.10 -11.38 1.89
CA MET A 154 25.01 -11.93 0.54
C MET A 154 26.11 -12.97 0.26
N GLN A 155 27.33 -12.75 0.77
CA GLN A 155 28.41 -13.74 0.68
C GLN A 155 28.06 -15.00 1.47
N SER A 156 27.55 -14.86 2.70
CA SER A 156 27.11 -16.01 3.50
C SER A 156 25.98 -16.81 2.82
N TYR A 157 25.10 -16.16 2.05
CA TYR A 157 24.10 -16.89 1.26
C TYR A 157 24.72 -17.77 0.18
N LEU A 158 25.85 -17.37 -0.42
CA LEU A 158 26.57 -18.19 -1.39
C LEU A 158 27.23 -19.39 -0.72
N GLU A 159 27.87 -19.20 0.44
CA GLU A 159 28.46 -20.29 1.24
C GLU A 159 27.39 -21.29 1.71
N ALA A 160 26.25 -20.78 2.17
CA ALA A 160 25.10 -21.60 2.52
C ALA A 160 24.56 -22.39 1.32
N ALA A 161 24.49 -21.77 0.14
CA ALA A 161 24.02 -22.42 -1.08
C ALA A 161 24.97 -23.54 -1.53
N GLU A 162 26.28 -23.33 -1.47
CA GLU A 162 27.29 -24.34 -1.79
C GLU A 162 27.15 -25.57 -0.87
N LEU A 163 27.01 -25.35 0.44
CA LEU A 163 26.74 -26.44 1.39
C LEU A 163 25.45 -27.20 1.06
N ILE A 164 24.38 -26.49 0.69
CA ILE A 164 23.09 -27.10 0.36
C ILE A 164 23.19 -27.94 -0.93
N THR A 165 23.94 -27.48 -1.93
CA THR A 165 24.10 -28.20 -3.20
C THR A 165 25.00 -29.42 -3.11
N ASP A 166 25.94 -29.41 -2.16
CA ASP A 166 26.91 -30.50 -1.95
C ASP A 166 26.41 -31.59 -0.97
N ALA A 167 25.29 -31.35 -0.29
CA ALA A 167 24.70 -32.24 0.72
C ALA A 167 23.73 -33.29 0.12
#